data_AF-X1B9D8-F1
#
_entry.id   AF-X1B9D8-F1
#
_cell.length_a   1.000
_cell.length_b   1.000
_cell.length_c   1.000
_cell.angle_alpha   90.00
_cell.angle_beta   90.00
_cell.angle_gamma   90.00
#
_symmetry.space_group_name_H-M   'P 1'
#
loop_
_entity.id
_entity.type
_entity.pdbx_description
1 polymer ?
#
loop_
_entity_poly.entity_id
_entity_poly.type
_entity_poly.pdbx_seq_one_letter_code
_entity_poly.pdbx_strand_id
1 'polypeptide(L)'
;AKKKRNADFAMLVTNAMKKGTQGFFVERGVIVVHVTGVMSVAGILRNQIVQIARMKLGQLQREKAVKLILNYLEGPEFTNSMDTIIQEALAVHKELIDEFKKHKAWWDKRCDAYGKIRDEAFAVKSKSRDLLSGKTSETQAEKLPTLERPFEVEISPKVSLAKKKPVGIAVVEAGDDNVKEA
;
A
#
# COMPACT_ATOMS: atom_id res chain seq x y z
N ALA A 1 -24.16 20.86 -3.40
CA ALA A 1 -23.47 22.16 -3.47
C ALA A 1 -21.99 21.95 -3.85
N LYS A 2 -21.54 22.43 -5.02
CA LYS A 2 -20.12 22.41 -5.42
C LYS A 2 -19.38 23.53 -4.67
N LYS A 3 -18.58 23.19 -3.65
CA LYS A 3 -17.68 24.16 -3.00
C LYS A 3 -16.55 24.50 -3.97
N LYS A 4 -16.55 25.70 -4.56
CA LYS A 4 -15.38 26.25 -5.25
C LYS A 4 -14.30 26.51 -4.20
N ARG A 5 -13.15 25.85 -4.33
CA ARG A 5 -11.95 26.11 -3.53
C ARG A 5 -10.88 26.65 -4.48
N ASN A 6 -10.25 27.75 -4.11
CA ASN A 6 -9.03 28.20 -4.77
C ASN A 6 -7.89 27.28 -4.33
N ALA A 7 -7.50 26.37 -5.20
CA ALA A 7 -6.37 25.48 -4.99
C ALA A 7 -5.45 25.59 -6.21
N ASP A 8 -4.14 25.69 -5.98
CA ASP A 8 -3.14 25.74 -7.04
C ASP A 8 -2.97 24.37 -7.73
N PHE A 9 -3.30 23.27 -7.04
CA PHE A 9 -3.16 21.90 -7.53
C PHE A 9 -4.38 21.04 -7.17
N ALA A 10 -4.75 20.12 -8.07
CA ALA A 10 -5.76 19.10 -7.84
C ALA A 10 -5.15 17.71 -7.96
N MET A 11 -5.41 16.84 -6.99
CA MET A 11 -4.90 15.48 -6.96
C MET A 11 -6.02 14.47 -6.63
N LEU A 12 -6.08 13.40 -7.40
CA LEU A 12 -6.97 12.26 -7.25
C LEU A 12 -6.14 11.02 -6.94
N VAL A 13 -6.49 10.35 -5.83
CA VAL A 13 -5.84 9.10 -5.43
C VAL A 13 -6.78 7.95 -5.74
N THR A 14 -6.31 6.97 -6.51
CA THR A 14 -7.12 5.82 -6.91
C THR A 14 -6.33 4.53 -6.83
N ASN A 15 -7.02 3.44 -6.50
CA ASN A 15 -6.47 2.09 -6.62
C ASN A 15 -6.78 1.49 -8.01
N ALA A 16 -7.72 2.09 -8.75
CA ALA A 16 -8.10 1.68 -10.10
C ALA A 16 -7.50 2.65 -11.13
N MET A 17 -6.57 2.14 -11.93
CA MET A 17 -5.90 2.89 -12.99
C MET A 17 -6.55 2.64 -14.35
N LYS A 18 -6.48 3.62 -15.25
CA LYS A 18 -6.92 3.47 -16.64
C LYS A 18 -6.02 2.46 -17.35
N LYS A 19 -6.57 1.63 -18.25
CA LYS A 19 -5.76 0.70 -19.05
C LYS A 19 -4.68 1.49 -19.80
N GLY A 20 -3.41 1.09 -19.63
CA GLY A 20 -2.24 1.73 -20.25
C GLY A 20 -1.59 2.84 -19.42
N THR A 21 -2.05 3.13 -18.20
CA THR A 21 -1.38 4.08 -17.27
C THR A 21 -0.69 3.32 -16.14
N GLN A 22 0.55 3.71 -15.81
CA GLN A 22 1.47 2.88 -14.99
C GLN A 22 1.52 3.23 -13.51
N GLY A 23 0.72 4.20 -13.06
CA GLY A 23 0.64 4.58 -11.65
C GLY A 23 0.52 6.08 -11.44
N PHE A 24 0.95 6.87 -12.41
CA PHE A 24 0.84 8.32 -12.40
C PHE A 24 0.40 8.85 -13.77
N PHE A 25 -0.56 9.77 -13.79
CA PHE A 25 -0.87 10.57 -14.98
C PHE A 25 -1.55 11.88 -14.59
N VAL A 26 -1.52 12.85 -15.49
CA VAL A 26 -2.25 14.11 -15.31
C VAL A 26 -3.30 14.19 -16.40
N GLU A 27 -4.55 14.46 -16.02
CA GLU A 27 -5.67 14.62 -16.95
C GLU A 27 -6.42 15.91 -16.63
N ARG A 28 -6.46 16.84 -17.60
CA ARG A 28 -7.14 18.14 -17.47
C ARG A 28 -6.70 18.94 -16.23
N GLY A 29 -5.40 18.92 -15.92
CA GLY A 29 -4.83 19.59 -14.74
C GLY A 29 -5.12 18.89 -13.40
N VAL A 30 -5.68 17.68 -13.41
CA VAL A 30 -5.85 16.83 -12.23
C VAL A 30 -4.79 15.74 -12.24
N ILE A 31 -3.99 15.71 -11.18
CA ILE A 31 -2.96 14.70 -10.98
C ILE A 31 -3.62 13.43 -10.46
N VAL A 32 -3.58 12.34 -11.21
CA VAL A 32 -4.10 11.04 -10.80
C VAL A 32 -2.93 10.13 -10.42
N VAL A 33 -2.94 9.65 -9.18
CA VAL A 33 -1.85 8.84 -8.62
C VAL A 33 -2.36 7.57 -7.94
N HIS A 34 -1.60 6.49 -8.10
CA HIS A 34 -1.79 5.25 -7.37
C HIS A 34 -1.51 5.44 -5.86
N VAL A 35 -2.20 4.67 -5.02
CA VAL A 35 -2.08 4.77 -3.55
C VAL A 35 -0.63 4.62 -3.07
N THR A 36 0.16 3.75 -3.71
CA THR A 36 1.58 3.54 -3.35
C THR A 36 2.46 4.78 -3.59
N GLY A 37 2.14 5.58 -4.62
CA GLY A 37 2.92 6.76 -5.01
C GLY A 37 2.48 8.07 -4.37
N VAL A 38 1.33 8.08 -3.69
CA VAL A 38 0.70 9.32 -3.20
C VAL A 38 1.60 10.12 -2.26
N MET A 39 2.34 9.46 -1.37
CA MET A 39 3.17 10.15 -0.37
C MET A 39 4.31 10.91 -1.03
N SER A 40 4.94 10.30 -2.04
CA SER A 40 6.02 10.92 -2.81
C SER A 40 5.51 12.14 -3.58
N VAL A 41 4.40 11.99 -4.32
CA VAL A 41 3.81 13.09 -5.09
C VAL A 41 3.32 14.22 -4.18
N ALA A 42 2.63 13.89 -3.09
CA ALA A 42 2.16 14.88 -2.12
C ALA A 42 3.32 15.65 -1.48
N GLY A 43 4.43 14.99 -1.16
CA GLY A 43 5.64 15.61 -0.62
C GLY A 43 6.25 16.62 -1.58
N ILE A 44 6.37 16.25 -2.86
CA ILE A 44 6.88 17.13 -3.93
C ILE A 44 5.98 18.35 -4.08
N LEU A 45 4.67 18.14 -4.26
CA LEU A 45 3.69 19.23 -4.41
C LEU A 45 3.69 20.18 -3.20
N ARG A 46 3.74 19.64 -1.98
CA ARG A 46 3.82 20.44 -0.76
C ARG A 46 5.07 21.31 -0.76
N ASN A 47 6.23 20.75 -1.09
CA ASN A 47 7.47 21.51 -1.13
C ASN A 47 7.43 22.61 -2.19
N GLN A 48 6.83 22.34 -3.35
CA GLN A 48 6.64 23.33 -4.40
C GLN A 48 5.74 24.50 -3.95
N ILE A 49 4.58 24.21 -3.33
CA ILE A 49 3.69 25.23 -2.78
C ILE A 49 4.43 26.10 -1.75
N VAL A 50 5.19 25.46 -0.85
CA VAL A 50 5.97 26.18 0.17
C VAL A 50 7.06 27.05 -0.46
N GLN A 51 7.76 26.57 -1.48
CA GLN A 51 8.77 27.35 -2.19
C GLN A 51 8.17 28.57 -2.89
N ILE A 52 7.05 28.39 -3.59
CA ILE A 52 6.33 29.50 -4.25
C ILE A 52 5.90 30.55 -3.23
N ALA A 53 5.38 30.13 -2.07
CA ALA A 53 5.01 31.04 -0.99
C ALA A 53 6.22 31.80 -0.42
N ARG A 54 7.38 31.15 -0.30
CA ARG A 54 8.64 31.77 0.19
C ARG A 54 9.18 32.83 -0.76
N MET A 55 9.01 32.67 -2.07
CA MET A 55 9.54 33.58 -3.09
C MET A 55 8.81 34.95 -3.15
N LYS A 56 7.73 35.16 -2.37
CA LYS A 56 6.94 36.41 -2.33
C LYS A 56 6.63 36.98 -3.73
N LEU A 57 6.36 36.10 -4.69
CA LEU A 57 6.13 36.45 -6.09
C LEU A 57 4.83 37.25 -6.22
N GLY A 58 4.81 38.20 -7.17
CA GLY A 58 3.56 38.85 -7.59
C GLY A 58 2.58 37.85 -8.22
N GLN A 59 1.29 38.19 -8.28
CA GLN A 59 0.21 37.31 -8.76
C GLN A 59 0.54 36.63 -10.12
N LEU A 60 0.94 37.43 -11.11
CA LEU A 60 1.30 36.94 -12.46
C LEU A 60 2.54 36.04 -12.48
N GLN A 61 3.52 36.30 -11.62
CA GLN A 61 4.74 35.48 -11.54
C GLN A 61 4.46 34.14 -10.85
N ARG A 62 3.60 34.16 -9.82
CA ARG A 62 3.10 32.94 -9.17
C ARG A 62 2.33 32.06 -10.17
N GLU A 63 1.40 32.63 -10.92
CA GLU A 63 0.63 31.89 -11.92
C GLU A 63 1.52 31.27 -13.00
N LYS A 64 2.52 32.00 -13.49
CA LYS A 64 3.53 31.47 -14.43
C LYS A 64 4.34 30.31 -13.83
N ALA A 65 4.78 30.44 -12.57
CA ALA A 65 5.55 29.40 -11.90
C ALA A 65 4.71 28.11 -11.71
N VAL A 66 3.46 28.26 -11.27
CA VAL A 66 2.53 27.12 -11.13
C VAL A 66 2.30 26.43 -12.47
N LYS A 67 2.08 27.19 -13.56
CA LYS A 67 1.88 26.63 -14.89
C LYS A 67 3.10 25.86 -15.39
N LEU A 68 4.30 26.38 -15.16
CA LEU A 68 5.54 25.74 -15.59
C LEU A 68 5.77 24.41 -14.83
N ILE A 69 5.43 24.37 -13.54
CA ILE A 69 5.47 23.14 -12.75
C ILE A 69 4.44 22.13 -13.23
N LEU A 70 3.21 22.55 -13.51
CA LEU A 70 2.17 21.65 -14.05
C LEU A 70 2.62 21.03 -15.39
N ASN A 71 3.21 21.83 -16.28
CA ASN A 71 3.76 21.34 -17.54
C ASN A 71 4.89 20.32 -17.31
N TYR A 72 5.73 20.51 -16.29
CA TYR A 72 6.77 19.54 -15.93
C TYR A 72 6.18 18.24 -15.37
N LEU A 73 5.16 18.33 -14.51
CA LEU A 73 4.44 17.18 -13.97
C LEU A 73 3.70 16.39 -15.06
N GLU A 74 3.23 17.07 -16.10
CA GLU A 74 2.65 16.47 -17.32
C GLU A 74 3.72 15.93 -18.27
N GLY A 75 4.98 16.33 -18.09
CA GLY A 75 6.09 15.97 -18.95
C GLY A 75 6.52 14.51 -18.80
N PRO A 76 7.01 13.89 -19.89
CA PRO A 76 7.40 12.48 -19.89
C PRO A 76 8.54 12.17 -18.92
N GLU A 77 9.40 13.15 -18.63
CA GLU A 77 10.51 13.00 -17.69
C GLU A 77 10.01 12.71 -16.26
N PHE A 78 9.03 13.49 -15.80
CA PHE A 78 8.48 13.33 -14.46
C PHE A 78 7.62 12.07 -14.38
N THR A 79 6.74 11.85 -15.36
CA THR A 79 5.83 10.69 -15.38
C THR A 79 6.62 9.38 -15.37
N ASN A 80 7.65 9.26 -16.23
CA ASN A 80 8.46 8.06 -16.32
C ASN A 80 9.24 7.81 -15.03
N SER A 81 9.82 8.86 -14.45
CA SER A 81 10.56 8.73 -13.17
C SER A 81 9.65 8.26 -12.04
N MET A 82 8.46 8.86 -11.94
CA MET A 82 7.48 8.48 -10.93
C MET A 82 6.92 7.07 -11.15
N ASP A 83 6.63 6.70 -12.39
CA ASP A 83 6.16 5.36 -12.72
C ASP A 83 7.23 4.31 -12.35
N THR A 84 8.50 4.54 -12.67
CA THR A 84 9.60 3.65 -12.26
C THR A 84 9.63 3.46 -10.73
N ILE A 85 9.58 4.56 -9.97
CA ILE A 85 9.58 4.50 -8.50
C ILE A 85 8.37 3.71 -7.98
N ILE A 86 7.18 3.96 -8.53
CA ILE A 86 5.95 3.26 -8.14
C ILE A 86 6.06 1.77 -8.44
N GLN A 87 6.59 1.39 -9.61
CA GLN A 87 6.76 0.00 -10.02
C GLN A 87 7.79 -0.72 -9.15
N GLU A 88 8.93 -0.10 -8.85
CA GLU A 88 9.92 -0.64 -7.92
C GLU A 88 9.32 -0.86 -6.53
N ALA A 89 8.58 0.12 -6.01
CA ALA A 89 7.91 0.00 -4.72
C ALA A 89 6.89 -1.15 -4.71
N LEU A 90 6.12 -1.33 -5.79
CA LEU A 90 5.16 -2.43 -5.91
C LEU A 90 5.86 -3.80 -6.01
N ALA A 91 6.97 -3.87 -6.75
CA ALA A 91 7.77 -5.08 -6.89
C ALA A 91 8.34 -5.53 -5.53
N VAL A 92 9.00 -4.61 -4.81
CA VAL A 92 9.55 -4.88 -3.47
C VAL A 92 8.44 -5.25 -2.48
N HIS A 93 7.30 -4.56 -2.53
CA HIS A 93 6.17 -4.89 -1.66
C HIS A 93 5.63 -6.31 -1.92
N LYS A 94 5.58 -6.73 -3.19
CA LYS A 94 5.16 -8.08 -3.56
C LYS A 94 6.17 -9.12 -3.06
N GLU A 95 7.47 -8.88 -3.25
CA GLU A 95 8.53 -9.75 -2.76
C GLU A 95 8.45 -9.92 -1.24
N LEU A 96 8.24 -8.83 -0.49
CA LEU A 96 8.07 -8.86 0.95
C LEU A 96 6.88 -9.71 1.39
N ILE A 97 5.74 -9.60 0.70
CA ILE A 97 4.55 -10.42 0.99
C ILE A 97 4.85 -11.91 0.74
N ASP A 98 5.53 -12.22 -0.35
CA ASP A 98 5.85 -13.60 -0.70
C ASP A 98 6.92 -14.19 0.23
N GLU A 99 7.90 -13.39 0.64
CA GLU A 99 8.87 -13.74 1.69
C GLU A 99 8.15 -14.04 3.01
N PHE A 100 7.27 -13.14 3.47
CA PHE A 100 6.50 -13.35 4.69
C PHE A 100 5.73 -14.67 4.65
N LYS A 101 5.03 -14.98 3.54
CA LYS A 101 4.29 -16.24 3.40
C LYS A 101 5.20 -17.46 3.48
N LYS A 102 6.36 -17.42 2.81
CA LYS A 102 7.34 -18.52 2.84
C LYS A 102 7.88 -18.72 4.25
N HIS A 103 8.25 -17.63 4.93
CA HIS A 103 8.77 -17.68 6.29
C HIS A 103 7.72 -18.18 7.28
N LYS A 104 6.46 -17.74 7.16
CA LYS A 104 5.35 -18.26 7.96
C LYS A 104 5.21 -19.77 7.82
N ALA A 105 5.19 -20.28 6.59
CA ALA A 105 5.11 -21.72 6.34
C ALA A 105 6.32 -22.49 6.91
N TRP A 106 7.51 -21.90 6.89
CA TRP A 106 8.69 -22.49 7.51
C TRP A 106 8.63 -22.48 9.04
N TRP A 107 8.10 -21.41 9.63
CA TRP A 107 7.89 -21.34 11.08
C TRP A 107 6.86 -22.37 11.53
N ASP A 108 5.74 -22.53 10.81
CA ASP A 108 4.75 -23.57 11.08
C ASP A 108 5.40 -24.97 11.08
N LYS A 109 6.16 -25.31 10.02
CA LYS A 109 6.88 -26.59 9.94
C LYS A 109 7.85 -26.80 11.09
N ARG A 110 8.57 -25.76 11.51
CA ARG A 110 9.52 -25.82 12.63
C ARG A 110 8.80 -26.02 13.95
N CYS A 111 7.71 -25.30 14.19
CA CYS A 111 6.87 -25.48 15.38
C CYS A 111 6.30 -26.90 15.46
N ASP A 112 5.83 -27.46 14.35
CA ASP A 112 5.34 -28.84 14.30
C ASP A 112 6.46 -29.85 14.59
N ALA A 113 7.66 -29.63 14.05
CA ALA A 113 8.82 -30.47 14.34
C ALA A 113 9.23 -30.43 15.82
N TYR A 114 9.24 -29.25 16.43
CA TYR A 114 9.46 -29.11 17.88
C TYR A 114 8.38 -29.82 18.70
N GLY A 115 7.12 -29.75 18.27
CA GLY A 115 6.02 -30.50 18.89
C GLY A 115 6.27 -32.01 18.87
N LYS A 116 6.66 -32.57 17.73
CA LYS A 116 7.00 -34.00 17.60
C LYS A 116 8.14 -34.42 18.50
N ILE A 117 9.25 -33.68 18.49
CA ILE A 117 10.41 -33.97 19.34
C ILE A 117 10.02 -33.96 20.83
N ARG A 118 9.17 -33.00 21.23
CA ARG A 118 8.66 -32.91 22.59
C ARG A 118 7.82 -34.13 22.95
N ASP A 119 6.91 -34.54 22.07
CA ASP A 119 6.01 -35.68 22.30
C ASP A 119 6.81 -36.99 22.37
N GLU A 120 7.83 -37.16 21.52
CA GLU A 120 8.78 -38.28 21.59
C GLU A 120 9.56 -38.29 22.91
N ALA A 121 10.12 -37.15 23.32
CA ALA A 121 10.84 -37.03 24.59
C ALA A 121 9.92 -37.34 25.79
N PHE A 122 8.66 -36.93 25.73
CA PHE A 122 7.65 -37.25 26.74
C PHE A 122 7.34 -38.75 26.77
N ALA A 123 7.20 -39.40 25.61
CA ALA A 123 6.98 -40.84 25.53
C ALA A 123 8.14 -41.64 26.16
N VAL A 124 9.39 -41.21 25.94
CA VAL A 124 10.57 -41.80 26.60
C VAL A 124 10.51 -41.58 28.11
N LYS A 125 10.28 -40.35 28.58
CA LYS A 125 10.17 -40.03 30.02
C LYS A 125 9.08 -40.85 30.71
N SER A 126 7.90 -40.98 30.08
CA SER A 126 6.79 -41.78 30.61
C SER A 126 7.18 -43.25 30.72
N LYS A 127 7.72 -43.85 29.66
CA LYS A 127 8.15 -45.26 29.66
C LYS A 127 9.18 -45.53 30.76
N SER A 128 10.19 -44.68 30.91
CA SER A 128 11.20 -44.82 31.98
C SER A 128 10.57 -44.76 33.37
N ARG A 129 9.62 -43.85 33.60
CA ARG A 129 8.89 -43.73 34.87
C ARG A 129 8.03 -44.96 35.15
N ASP A 130 7.33 -45.47 34.13
CA ASP A 130 6.43 -46.62 34.27
C ASP A 130 7.24 -47.88 34.64
N LEU A 131 8.42 -48.08 34.02
CA LEU A 131 9.35 -49.16 34.38
C LEU A 131 9.87 -49.05 35.81
N LEU A 132 10.20 -47.84 36.28
CA LEU A 132 10.72 -47.61 37.63
C LEU A 132 9.64 -47.72 38.72
N SER A 133 8.40 -47.34 38.42
CA SER A 133 7.32 -47.29 39.41
C SER A 133 6.61 -48.63 39.64
N GLY A 134 6.84 -49.63 38.78
CA GLY A 134 6.22 -50.96 38.87
C GLY A 134 4.69 -50.96 38.76
N LYS A 135 4.07 -49.82 38.45
CA LYS A 135 2.62 -49.64 38.31
C LYS A 135 2.29 -49.15 36.91
N THR A 136 1.53 -49.93 36.16
CA THR A 136 0.80 -49.47 34.97
C THR A 136 -0.45 -48.73 35.45
N SER A 137 -0.30 -47.48 35.89
CA SER A 137 -1.47 -46.65 36.20
C SER A 137 -1.34 -45.28 35.57
N GLU A 138 -2.31 -44.99 34.69
CA GLU A 138 -2.66 -43.68 34.20
C GLU A 138 -2.80 -42.71 35.38
N THR A 139 -1.82 -41.84 35.64
CA THR A 139 -2.07 -40.63 36.43
C THR A 139 -1.11 -39.52 36.06
N GLN A 140 -1.75 -38.43 35.61
CA GLN A 140 -1.30 -37.07 35.33
C GLN A 140 -0.11 -36.95 34.40
N ALA A 141 -0.45 -36.82 33.11
CA ALA A 141 0.43 -36.28 32.09
C ALA A 141 0.91 -34.89 32.54
N GLU A 142 2.12 -34.83 33.09
CA GLU A 142 2.87 -33.60 33.27
C GLU A 142 3.02 -32.96 31.89
N LYS A 143 2.10 -32.06 31.56
CA LYS A 143 2.02 -31.45 30.23
C LYS A 143 3.25 -30.58 30.08
N LEU A 144 4.20 -31.02 29.25
CA LEU A 144 5.39 -30.21 28.97
C LEU A 144 4.94 -28.81 28.51
N PRO A 145 5.66 -27.75 28.91
CA PRO A 145 5.37 -26.40 28.45
C PRO A 145 5.31 -26.41 26.92
N THR A 146 4.18 -25.96 26.37
CA THR A 146 4.03 -25.78 24.93
C THR A 146 4.83 -24.55 24.56
N LEU A 147 5.77 -24.68 23.63
CA LEU A 147 6.43 -23.51 23.06
C LEU A 147 5.33 -22.62 22.44
N GLU A 148 5.16 -21.42 22.99
CA GLU A 148 4.23 -20.45 22.43
C GLU A 148 4.62 -20.18 20.98
N ARG A 149 3.65 -20.22 20.07
CA ARG A 149 3.89 -19.87 18.67
C ARG A 149 4.12 -18.36 18.62
N PRO A 150 5.31 -17.88 18.25
CA PRO A 150 5.62 -16.45 18.37
C PRO A 150 4.90 -15.55 17.35
N PHE A 151 3.97 -16.08 16.54
CA PHE A 151 3.44 -15.39 15.35
C PHE A 151 1.92 -15.53 15.16
N GLU A 152 1.10 -15.11 16.13
CA GLU A 152 -0.25 -14.66 15.79
C GLU A 152 -0.20 -13.23 15.21
N VAL A 153 0.40 -13.08 14.02
CA VAL A 153 0.35 -11.82 13.29
C VAL A 153 -0.78 -11.93 12.26
N GLU A 154 -1.94 -11.37 12.60
CA GLU A 154 -2.96 -11.02 11.62
C GLU A 154 -2.37 -10.00 10.65
N ILE A 155 -1.91 -10.45 9.48
CA ILE A 155 -1.85 -9.53 8.34
C ILE A 155 -3.31 -9.24 7.99
N SER A 156 -3.83 -8.12 8.48
CA SER A 156 -5.00 -7.50 7.92
C SER A 156 -4.60 -6.79 6.61
N PRO A 157 -4.94 -7.28 5.41
CA PRO A 157 -5.15 -6.38 4.29
C PRO A 157 -6.57 -5.82 4.46
N LYS A 158 -6.81 -4.94 5.43
CA LYS A 158 -8.05 -4.14 5.42
C LYS A 158 -7.87 -2.95 4.47
N VAL A 159 -7.75 -3.26 3.18
CA VAL A 159 -8.30 -2.38 2.15
C VAL A 159 -9.54 -3.10 1.65
N SER A 160 -10.65 -2.82 2.32
CA SER A 160 -11.96 -3.32 1.96
C SER A 160 -12.28 -2.97 0.51
N LEU A 161 -12.25 -3.97 -0.36
CA LEU A 161 -12.92 -3.96 -1.66
C LEU A 161 -14.43 -3.98 -1.41
N ALA A 162 -15.00 -2.84 -1.02
CA ALA A 162 -16.42 -2.63 -1.06
C ALA A 162 -16.85 -2.56 -2.53
N LYS A 163 -17.37 -3.69 -3.05
CA LYS A 163 -18.20 -3.69 -4.26
C LYS A 163 -19.36 -2.72 -4.05
N LYS A 164 -19.38 -1.54 -4.70
CA LYS A 164 -20.65 -0.93 -5.17
C LYS A 164 -20.51 0.29 -6.10
N LYS A 165 -21.17 0.09 -7.26
CA LYS A 165 -21.77 0.98 -8.27
C LYS A 165 -20.88 1.92 -9.11
N PRO A 166 -21.05 1.91 -10.45
CA PRO A 166 -20.38 2.84 -11.35
C PRO A 166 -20.95 4.23 -11.13
N VAL A 167 -20.12 5.15 -10.63
CA VAL A 167 -20.44 6.58 -10.64
C VAL A 167 -19.99 7.12 -11.99
N GLY A 168 -20.95 7.58 -12.79
CA GLY A 168 -20.74 8.08 -14.14
C GLY A 168 -19.69 9.18 -14.17
N ILE A 169 -18.71 9.02 -15.07
CA ILE A 169 -17.78 10.07 -15.45
C ILE A 169 -18.60 11.05 -16.30
N ALA A 170 -18.96 12.20 -15.72
CA ALA A 170 -19.46 13.32 -16.49
C ALA A 170 -18.30 13.92 -17.28
N VAL A 171 -18.12 13.44 -18.51
CA VAL A 171 -17.31 14.12 -19.52
C VAL A 171 -18.04 15.43 -19.82
N VAL A 172 -17.53 16.54 -19.29
CA VAL A 172 -17.85 17.85 -19.84
C VAL A 172 -16.97 17.99 -21.08
N GLU A 173 -17.56 17.68 -22.24
CA GLU A 173 -17.08 18.17 -23.53
C GLU A 173 -17.37 19.67 -23.56
N ALA A 174 -16.31 20.48 -23.65
CA ALA A 174 -16.48 21.85 -24.10
C ALA A 174 -16.59 21.78 -25.63
N GLY A 175 -17.82 21.69 -26.12
CA GLY A 175 -18.13 21.91 -27.52
C GLY A 175 -17.79 23.35 -27.91
N ASP A 176 -17.13 23.47 -29.05
CA ASP A 176 -17.13 24.67 -29.88
C ASP A 176 -18.55 25.24 -30.00
N ASP A 177 -18.69 26.55 -29.83
CA ASP A 177 -19.63 27.33 -30.64
C ASP A 177 -19.17 28.79 -30.72
N ASN A 178 -18.62 29.06 -31.90
CA ASN A 178 -18.59 30.28 -32.71
C ASN A 178 -19.50 31.47 -32.30
N VAL A 179 -18.88 32.66 -32.33
CA VAL A 179 -19.16 33.75 -33.29
C VAL A 179 -20.63 34.15 -33.53
N LYS A 180 -20.98 35.40 -33.13
CA LYS A 180 -21.70 36.50 -33.87
C LYS A 180 -22.55 37.37 -32.92
N GLU A 181 -22.21 38.65 -32.80
CA GLU A 181 -22.88 39.82 -33.43
C GLU A 181 -24.05 40.39 -32.62
N ALA A 182 -24.10 41.74 -32.65
CA ALA A 182 -25.09 42.69 -32.15
C ALA A 182 -25.02 43.05 -30.65
#